data_AF-A0A4Q5LH26-F1
#
_entry.id   AF-A0A4Q5LH26-F1
#
_cell.length_a   1.000
_cell.length_b   1.000
_cell.length_c   1.000
_cell.angle_alpha   90.00
_cell.angle_beta   90.00
_cell.angle_gamma   90.00
#
_symmetry.space_group_name_H-M   'P 1'
#
loop_
_entity.id
_entity.type
_entity.pdbx_description
1 polymer ?
#
loop_
_entity_poly.entity_id
_entity_poly.type
_entity_poly.pdbx_seq_one_letter_code
_entity_poly.pdbx_strand_id
1 'polypeptide(L)'
;MKTDLYTKIILTIIAAALTLNLLKSSITPAMADGKKYVTLPVNADGSINVNINKVNENLDVNIKNVDRNAFYYTSPIPVKINQ
;
A
#
# COMPACT_ATOMS: atom_id res chain seq x y z
N MET A 1 -44.20 18.53 -33.44
CA MET A 1 -44.45 17.74 -32.21
C MET A 1 -43.78 16.37 -32.19
N LYS A 2 -43.47 15.73 -33.33
CA LYS A 2 -42.84 14.39 -33.34
C LYS A 2 -41.45 14.37 -32.70
N THR A 3 -40.63 15.40 -32.90
CA THR A 3 -39.26 15.52 -32.35
C THR A 3 -39.22 15.49 -30.82
N ASP A 4 -40.19 16.12 -30.16
CA ASP A 4 -40.29 16.17 -28.69
C ASP A 4 -40.57 14.78 -28.09
N LEU A 5 -41.41 13.99 -28.78
CA LEU A 5 -41.72 12.62 -28.40
C LEU A 5 -40.50 11.69 -28.54
N TYR A 6 -39.72 11.83 -29.61
CA TYR A 6 -38.47 11.07 -29.80
C TYR A 6 -37.46 11.37 -28.69
N THR A 7 -37.25 12.65 -28.36
CA THR A 7 -36.34 13.04 -27.28
C THR A 7 -36.81 12.51 -25.93
N LYS A 8 -38.11 12.62 -25.63
CA LYS A 8 -38.70 12.12 -24.38
C LYS A 8 -38.53 10.60 -24.23
N ILE A 9 -38.75 9.84 -25.31
CA ILE A 9 -38.57 8.39 -25.30
C ILE A 9 -37.09 8.02 -25.07
N ILE A 10 -36.16 8.64 -25.80
CA ILE A 10 -34.72 8.38 -25.65
C ILE A 10 -34.25 8.73 -24.23
N LEU A 11 -34.70 9.86 -23.68
CA LEU A 11 -34.34 10.29 -22.33
C LEU A 11 -34.88 9.32 -21.27
N THR A 12 -36.07 8.76 -21.48
CA THR A 12 -36.66 7.76 -20.59
C THR A 12 -35.85 6.46 -20.59
N ILE A 13 -35.38 6.02 -21.75
CA ILE A 13 -34.56 4.81 -21.89
C ILE A 13 -33.19 4.99 -21.21
N ILE A 14 -32.53 6.13 -21.42
CA ILE A 14 -31.24 6.43 -20.79
C ILE A 14 -31.37 6.49 -19.27
N ALA A 15 -32.42 7.16 -18.76
CA ALA A 15 -32.70 7.22 -17.34
C ALA A 15 -32.94 5.83 -16.73
N ALA A 16 -33.71 4.96 -17.41
CA ALA A 16 -33.95 3.59 -16.97
C ALA A 16 -32.64 2.77 -16.94
N ALA A 17 -31.80 2.87 -17.97
CA ALA A 17 -30.52 2.18 -18.04
C ALA A 17 -29.55 2.62 -16.92
N LEU A 18 -29.45 3.92 -16.66
CA LEU A 18 -28.65 4.47 -15.57
C LEU A 18 -29.17 4.02 -14.20
N THR A 19 -30.49 4.01 -14.01
CA THR A 19 -31.12 3.56 -12.76
C THR A 19 -30.83 2.08 -12.48
N LEU A 20 -30.95 1.22 -13.50
CA LEU A 20 -30.63 -0.21 -13.38
C LEU A 20 -29.15 -0.47 -13.10
N ASN A 21 -28.24 0.30 -13.73
CA ASN A 21 -26.80 0.21 -13.44
C ASN A 21 -26.49 0.64 -12.01
N LEU A 22 -27.15 1.69 -11.51
CA LEU A 22 -26.97 2.16 -10.14
C LEU A 22 -27.47 1.12 -9.12
N LEU A 23 -28.62 0.49 -9.38
CA LEU A 23 -29.09 -0.63 -8.55
C LEU A 23 -28.08 -1.78 -8.53
N LYS A 24 -27.56 -2.21 -9.70
CA LYS A 24 -26.54 -3.28 -9.74
C LYS A 24 -25.31 -2.92 -8.90
N SER A 25 -24.81 -1.69 -9.01
CA SER A 25 -23.65 -1.22 -8.24
C SER A 25 -23.95 -1.05 -6.74
N SER A 26 -25.21 -0.84 -6.34
CA SER A 26 -25.60 -0.67 -4.94
C SER A 26 -25.77 -2.01 -4.20
N ILE A 27 -26.05 -3.10 -4.91
CA ILE A 27 -26.29 -4.42 -4.30
C ILE A 27 -25.00 -5.25 -4.24
N THR A 28 -24.05 -4.99 -5.15
CA THR A 28 -22.70 -5.54 -5.03
C THR A 28 -21.90 -4.69 -4.04
N PRO A 29 -21.53 -5.21 -2.85
CA PRO A 29 -20.61 -4.48 -1.99
C PRO A 29 -19.32 -4.27 -2.77
N ALA A 30 -18.83 -3.02 -2.80
CA ALA A 30 -17.50 -2.75 -3.31
C ALA A 30 -16.54 -3.63 -2.50
N MET A 31 -15.95 -4.63 -3.14
CA MET A 31 -14.85 -5.39 -2.57
C MET A 31 -13.66 -4.43 -2.55
N ALA A 32 -13.61 -3.57 -1.55
CA ALA A 32 -12.42 -2.81 -1.25
C ALA A 32 -11.31 -3.84 -1.04
N ASP A 33 -10.31 -3.82 -1.93
CA ASP A 33 -9.10 -4.62 -1.78
C ASP A 33 -8.63 -4.44 -0.33
N GLY A 34 -8.63 -5.51 0.46
CA GLY A 34 -8.38 -5.47 1.92
C GLY A 34 -6.96 -5.03 2.29
N LYS A 35 -6.19 -4.59 1.30
CA LYS A 35 -4.86 -4.04 1.44
C LYS A 35 -4.97 -2.66 2.08
N LYS A 36 -4.50 -2.61 3.31
CA LYS A 36 -4.38 -1.36 4.08
C LYS A 36 -3.16 -0.61 3.56
N TYR A 37 -3.38 0.30 2.62
CA TYR A 37 -2.33 1.22 2.17
C TYR A 37 -2.14 2.32 3.20
N VAL A 38 -0.88 2.60 3.52
CA VAL A 38 -0.47 3.73 4.34
C VAL A 38 0.42 4.62 3.51
N THR A 39 0.20 5.92 3.60
CA THR A 39 1.08 6.92 2.98
C THR A 39 2.31 7.07 3.86
N LEU A 40 3.47 6.64 3.36
CA LEU A 40 4.76 6.89 4.01
C LEU A 40 5.45 8.08 3.32
N PRO A 41 6.06 9.00 4.09
CA PRO A 41 6.94 10.00 3.51
C PRO A 41 8.14 9.32 2.86
N VAL A 42 8.43 9.72 1.62
CA VAL A 42 9.59 9.25 0.86
C VAL A 42 10.63 10.36 0.77
N ASN A 43 11.90 9.98 0.77
CA ASN A 43 12.99 10.91 0.53
C ASN A 43 12.97 11.36 -0.95
N ALA A 44 13.71 12.43 -1.28
CA ALA A 44 13.75 12.98 -2.63
C ALA A 44 14.31 11.99 -3.68
N ASP A 45 15.12 11.03 -3.24
CA ASP A 45 15.68 9.94 -4.06
C ASP A 45 14.75 8.71 -4.16
N GLY A 46 13.57 8.75 -3.53
CA GLY A 46 12.61 7.65 -3.50
C GLY A 46 12.86 6.61 -2.40
N SER A 47 13.87 6.78 -1.54
CA SER A 47 14.13 5.87 -0.42
C SER A 47 13.20 6.13 0.78
N ILE A 48 13.13 5.17 1.71
CA ILE A 48 12.34 5.26 2.96
C ILE A 48 13.27 5.01 4.14
N ASN A 49 13.26 5.92 5.11
CA ASN A 49 13.96 5.74 6.39
C ASN A 49 13.08 4.92 7.34
N VAL A 50 13.58 3.79 7.82
CA VAL A 50 12.87 2.88 8.72
C VAL A 50 13.64 2.74 10.02
N ASN A 51 12.93 2.86 11.16
CA ASN A 51 13.46 2.51 12.48
C ASN A 51 12.83 1.20 12.96
N ILE A 52 13.65 0.18 13.20
CA ILE A 52 13.21 -1.16 13.63
C ILE A 52 13.36 -1.25 15.15
N ASN A 53 12.25 -1.10 15.88
CA ASN A 53 12.27 -1.13 17.35
C ASN A 53 12.30 -2.56 17.93
N LYS A 54 11.75 -3.54 17.20
CA LYS A 54 11.70 -4.94 17.63
C LYS A 54 11.64 -5.85 16.42
N VAL A 55 12.43 -6.91 16.46
CA VAL A 55 12.34 -8.03 15.51
C VAL A 55 11.86 -9.24 16.30
N ASN A 56 10.82 -9.91 15.82
CA ASN A 56 10.27 -11.09 16.49
C ASN A 56 11.10 -12.35 16.23
N GLU A 57 11.97 -12.32 15.22
CA GLU A 57 12.82 -13.41 14.78
C GLU A 57 14.28 -12.93 14.66
N ASN A 58 15.19 -13.87 14.39
CA ASN A 58 16.61 -13.56 14.16
C ASN A 58 16.77 -12.75 12.87
N LEU A 59 17.39 -11.56 12.98
CA LEU A 59 17.77 -10.77 11.82
C LEU A 59 19.13 -11.25 11.30
N ASP A 60 19.15 -11.77 10.07
CA ASP A 60 20.41 -12.08 9.39
C ASP A 60 21.07 -10.78 8.92
N VAL A 61 22.26 -10.50 9.43
CA VAL A 61 23.02 -9.28 9.16
C VAL A 61 24.36 -9.62 8.53
N ASN A 62 24.57 -9.12 7.31
CA ASN A 62 25.85 -9.26 6.62
C ASN A 62 26.69 -8.00 6.81
N ILE A 63 27.66 -8.08 7.72
CA ILE A 63 28.56 -6.96 8.02
C ILE A 63 29.67 -6.91 6.97
N LYS A 64 29.64 -5.90 6.08
CA LYS A 64 30.64 -5.73 5.02
C LYS A 64 31.88 -4.96 5.46
N ASN A 65 31.70 -4.00 6.35
CA ASN A 65 32.79 -3.18 6.87
C ASN A 65 32.40 -2.68 8.26
N VAL A 66 33.38 -2.62 9.16
CA VAL A 66 33.22 -1.98 10.46
C VAL A 66 34.40 -1.05 10.68
N ASP A 67 34.12 0.19 11.04
CA ASP A 67 35.15 1.12 11.45
C ASP A 67 35.89 0.58 12.67
N ARG A 68 37.22 0.62 12.62
CA ARG A 68 38.08 0.22 13.75
C ARG A 68 37.72 0.96 15.03
N ASN A 69 37.24 2.18 14.88
CA ASN A 69 36.94 3.08 15.97
C ASN A 69 35.55 2.85 16.58
N ALA A 70 34.70 2.05 15.93
CA ALA A 70 33.33 1.78 16.39
C ALA A 70 33.29 1.05 17.74
N PHE A 71 34.40 0.43 18.16
CA PHE A 71 34.46 -0.39 19.36
C PHE A 71 35.36 0.13 20.49
N TYR A 72 35.82 1.38 20.45
CA TYR A 72 36.79 1.88 21.44
C TYR A 72 36.30 1.85 22.90
N TYR A 73 34.99 1.97 23.13
CA TYR A 73 34.40 2.04 24.48
C TYR A 73 33.25 1.06 24.69
N THR A 74 33.22 -0.05 23.94
CA THR A 74 32.18 -1.07 24.06
C THR A 74 32.79 -2.45 24.23
N SER A 75 32.11 -3.28 25.02
CA SER A 75 32.49 -4.67 25.22
C SER A 75 32.43 -5.44 23.88
N PRO A 76 33.40 -6.32 23.60
CA PRO A 76 33.39 -7.13 22.38
C PRO A 76 32.10 -7.94 22.24
N ILE A 77 31.57 -8.02 21.01
CA ILE A 77 30.45 -8.90 20.71
C ILE A 77 30.96 -10.35 20.72
N PRO A 78 30.41 -11.25 21.56
CA PRO A 78 30.84 -12.63 21.59
C PRO A 78 30.43 -13.34 20.30
N VAL A 79 31.40 -13.72 19.48
CA VAL A 79 31.19 -14.55 18.29
C VAL A 79 31.56 -16.00 18.59
N LYS A 80 30.74 -16.95 18.11
CA LYS A 80 31.09 -18.38 18.16
C LYS A 80 32.18 -18.65 17.12
N ILE A 81 33.34 -19.11 17.57
CA ILE A 81 34.41 -19.56 16.68
C ILE A 81 34.21 -21.06 16.46
N ASN A 82 33.90 -21.47 15.24
CA ASN A 82 33.99 -22.87 14.84
C ASN A 82 35.46 -23.11 14.42
N GLN A 83 36.18 -23.89 15.23
CA GLN A 83 37.51 -24.40 14.88
C GLN A 83 37.40 -25.63 13.99
#